data_AF-A0A7S2AUB5-F1
#
_entry.id   AF-A0A7S2AUB5-F1
#
_cell.length_a   1.000
_cell.length_b   1.000
_cell.length_c   1.000
_cell.angle_alpha   90.00
_cell.angle_beta   90.00
_cell.angle_gamma   90.00
#
_symmetry.space_group_name_H-M   'P 1'
#
loop_
_entity.id
_entity.type
_entity.pdbx_description
1 polymer ?
#
loop_
_entity_poly.entity_id
_entity_poly.type
_entity_poly.pdbx_seq_one_letter_code
_entity_poly.pdbx_strand_id
1 'polypeptide(L)'
;LSEFREVYKKQKDRKEQQGASDVLAGGRPDKSRRQSRAKANELMVKQAISGFAKERRRLSKNFNSGSSLSDNSFGSKEATATELKRRCKSAGLPQTGQKEELVHRLLIKTSEAWSDKEWNAITSEELRKHAVARSLSTDGLKADLVKRLVAAAGLLLPRDMTLAAMRKELKSYGLPCKGTVKREDREELHNRVRQARSKLP
;
A
#
# COMPACT_ATOMS: atom_id res chain seq x y z
N LEU A 1 17.87 -16.45 -5.51
CA LEU A 1 18.30 -16.37 -4.08
C LEU A 1 19.46 -17.32 -3.76
N SER A 2 19.47 -18.55 -4.30
CA SER A 2 20.57 -19.52 -4.10
C SER A 2 21.93 -18.99 -4.60
N GLU A 3 21.97 -18.47 -5.84
CA GLU A 3 23.20 -17.95 -6.46
C GLU A 3 23.82 -16.76 -5.70
N PHE A 4 22.98 -15.94 -5.06
CA PHE A 4 23.45 -14.79 -4.27
C PHE A 4 24.18 -15.21 -3.00
N ARG A 5 23.79 -16.34 -2.39
CA ARG A 5 24.47 -16.90 -1.20
C ARG A 5 25.83 -17.49 -1.57
N GLU A 6 25.96 -18.12 -2.73
CA GLU A 6 27.26 -18.63 -3.19
C GLU A 6 28.28 -17.53 -3.47
N VAL A 7 27.85 -16.45 -4.14
CA VAL A 7 28.74 -15.30 -4.41
C VAL A 7 29.23 -14.67 -3.10
N TYR A 8 28.37 -14.58 -2.09
CA TYR A 8 28.73 -14.01 -0.78
C TYR A 8 29.71 -14.91 -0.01
N LYS A 9 29.50 -16.22 -0.05
CA LYS A 9 30.40 -17.20 0.60
C LYS A 9 31.79 -17.16 -0.04
N LYS A 10 31.85 -17.15 -1.38
CA LYS A 10 33.10 -17.06 -2.15
C LYS A 10 33.87 -15.75 -1.91
N GLN A 11 33.18 -14.63 -1.66
CA GLN A 11 33.85 -13.38 -1.29
C GLN A 11 34.39 -13.38 0.15
N LYS A 12 33.71 -14.05 1.07
CA LYS A 12 34.18 -14.20 2.46
C LYS A 12 35.46 -15.01 2.52
N ASP A 13 35.50 -16.16 1.83
CA ASP A 13 36.66 -17.05 1.83
C ASP A 13 37.90 -16.39 1.20
N ARG A 14 37.73 -15.53 0.17
CA ARG A 14 38.82 -14.72 -0.40
C ARG A 14 39.42 -13.71 0.58
N LYS A 15 38.62 -13.11 1.47
CA LYS A 15 39.11 -12.15 2.46
C LYS A 15 39.90 -12.83 3.57
N GLU A 16 39.50 -14.02 3.99
CA GLU A 16 40.22 -14.79 5.01
C GLU A 16 41.59 -15.26 4.50
N GLN A 17 41.68 -15.68 3.23
CA GLN A 17 42.96 -16.05 2.63
C GLN A 17 43.93 -14.86 2.46
N GLN A 18 43.43 -13.63 2.23
CA GLN A 18 44.28 -12.45 2.11
C GLN A 18 44.79 -11.90 3.46
N GLY A 19 44.10 -12.20 4.57
CA GLY A 19 44.54 -11.79 5.92
C GLY A 19 45.67 -12.66 6.48
N ALA A 20 45.79 -13.92 6.04
CA ALA A 20 46.75 -14.86 6.58
C ALA A 20 48.18 -14.69 6.04
N SER A 21 48.37 -14.13 4.84
CA SER A 21 49.70 -13.97 4.23
C SER A 21 50.50 -12.78 4.78
N ASP A 22 49.85 -11.80 5.42
CA ASP A 22 50.49 -10.56 5.89
C ASP A 22 51.12 -10.69 7.30
N VAL A 23 50.95 -11.83 8.00
CA VAL A 23 51.40 -12.00 9.40
C VAL A 23 52.84 -12.54 9.51
N LEU A 24 53.43 -13.10 8.45
CA LEU A 24 54.76 -13.74 8.51
C LEU A 24 55.93 -12.87 8.04
N ALA A 25 55.68 -11.65 7.54
CA ALA A 25 56.74 -10.71 7.18
C ALA A 25 56.83 -9.60 8.23
N GLY A 26 57.70 -9.76 9.22
CA GLY A 26 57.98 -8.81 10.32
C GLY A 26 58.58 -7.46 9.90
N GLY A 27 58.27 -6.95 8.71
CA GLY A 27 58.63 -5.61 8.26
C GLY A 27 57.71 -4.57 8.89
N ARG A 28 58.26 -3.65 9.68
CA ARG A 28 57.52 -2.47 10.14
C ARG A 28 56.95 -1.76 8.91
N PRO A 29 55.62 -1.63 8.79
CA PRO A 29 55.01 -1.00 7.63
C PRO A 29 55.45 0.46 7.57
N ASP A 30 56.16 0.78 6.50
CA ASP A 30 56.63 2.12 6.18
C ASP A 30 55.46 3.12 6.27
N LYS A 31 55.63 4.13 7.13
CA LYS A 31 54.62 5.17 7.40
C LYS A 31 54.20 5.89 6.11
N SER A 32 55.11 5.97 5.13
CA SER A 32 54.84 6.53 3.80
C SER A 32 53.79 5.71 3.03
N ARG A 33 53.87 4.39 3.10
CA ARG A 33 52.95 3.46 2.41
C ARG A 33 51.56 3.42 3.03
N ARG A 34 51.43 3.71 4.33
CA ARG A 34 50.12 3.88 5.00
C ARG A 34 49.42 5.16 4.57
N GLN A 35 50.16 6.27 4.45
CA GLN A 35 49.59 7.53 4.00
C GLN A 35 49.14 7.48 2.53
N SER A 36 49.90 6.83 1.65
CA SER A 36 49.51 6.69 0.24
C SER A 36 48.25 5.83 0.06
N ARG A 37 48.12 4.72 0.81
CA ARG A 37 46.90 3.89 0.81
C ARG A 37 45.67 4.64 1.35
N ALA A 38 45.83 5.42 2.42
CA ALA A 38 44.74 6.20 2.99
C ALA A 38 44.22 7.25 1.99
N LYS A 39 45.12 7.99 1.32
CA LYS A 39 44.76 8.96 0.28
C LYS A 39 44.07 8.32 -0.91
N ALA A 40 44.52 7.13 -1.34
CA ALA A 40 43.89 6.39 -2.44
C ALA A 40 42.45 5.94 -2.10
N ASN A 41 42.24 5.43 -0.88
CA ASN A 41 40.91 5.04 -0.41
C ASN A 41 39.97 6.25 -0.30
N GLU A 42 40.47 7.38 0.22
CA GLU A 42 39.70 8.63 0.30
C GLU A 42 39.26 9.13 -1.09
N LEU A 43 40.15 9.04 -2.09
CA LEU A 43 39.84 9.41 -3.47
C LEU A 43 38.75 8.50 -4.07
N MET A 44 38.83 7.19 -3.85
CA MET A 44 37.80 6.24 -4.31
C MET A 44 36.45 6.49 -3.66
N VAL A 45 36.43 6.79 -2.35
CA VAL A 45 35.19 7.13 -1.63
C VAL A 45 34.58 8.43 -2.17
N LYS A 46 35.39 9.47 -2.41
CA LYS A 46 34.92 10.73 -3.01
C LYS A 46 34.37 10.52 -4.42
N GLN A 47 35.01 9.69 -5.25
CA GLN A 47 34.50 9.33 -6.57
C GLN A 47 33.16 8.58 -6.49
N ALA A 48 33.04 7.60 -5.60
CA ALA A 48 31.79 6.86 -5.39
C ALA A 48 30.64 7.78 -4.94
N ILE A 49 30.88 8.67 -3.98
CA ILE A 49 29.88 9.66 -3.53
C ILE A 49 29.46 10.58 -4.67
N SER A 50 30.41 11.05 -5.48
CA SER A 50 30.13 11.90 -6.63
C SER A 50 29.30 11.20 -7.72
N GLY A 51 29.52 9.89 -7.91
CA GLY A 51 28.75 9.04 -8.82
C GLY A 51 27.31 8.88 -8.35
N PHE A 52 27.11 8.57 -7.06
CA PHE A 52 25.77 8.47 -6.46
C PHE A 52 24.97 9.77 -6.54
N ALA A 53 25.62 10.92 -6.33
CA ALA A 53 24.95 12.23 -6.44
C ALA A 53 24.46 12.51 -7.87
N LYS A 54 25.24 12.13 -8.90
CA LYS A 54 24.85 12.24 -10.31
C LYS A 54 23.70 11.29 -10.64
N GLU A 55 23.76 10.05 -10.19
CA GLU A 55 22.71 9.05 -10.44
C GLU A 55 21.38 9.44 -9.78
N ARG A 56 21.43 9.93 -8.54
CA ARG A 56 20.25 10.45 -7.83
C ARG A 56 19.61 11.65 -8.57
N ARG A 57 20.41 12.51 -9.22
CA ARG A 57 19.90 13.59 -10.08
C ARG A 57 19.29 13.06 -11.39
N ARG A 58 19.83 12.00 -11.99
CA ARG A 58 19.24 11.37 -13.19
C ARG A 58 17.89 10.73 -12.87
N LEU A 59 17.82 9.96 -11.79
CA LEU A 59 16.59 9.33 -11.34
C LEU A 59 15.53 10.36 -10.96
N SER A 60 15.91 11.45 -10.28
CA SER A 60 14.98 12.54 -9.96
C SER A 60 14.42 13.24 -11.19
N LYS A 61 15.20 13.38 -12.27
CA LYS A 61 14.71 13.98 -13.52
C LYS A 61 13.78 13.03 -14.28
N ASN A 62 14.06 11.73 -14.25
CA ASN A 62 13.22 10.72 -14.90
C ASN A 62 11.92 10.44 -14.12
N PHE A 63 11.89 10.67 -12.80
CA PHE A 63 10.67 10.52 -12.01
C PHE A 63 9.62 11.61 -12.31
N ASN A 64 10.00 12.69 -12.99
CA ASN A 64 9.10 13.81 -13.29
C ASN A 64 8.53 13.81 -14.72
N SER A 65 8.92 12.86 -15.58
CA SER A 65 8.45 12.79 -16.98
C SER A 65 7.77 11.47 -17.35
N GLY A 66 7.72 10.51 -16.44
CA GLY A 66 7.05 9.23 -16.62
C GLY A 66 5.59 9.27 -16.18
N SER A 67 4.72 9.68 -17.11
CA SER A 67 3.31 9.29 -17.21
C SER A 67 2.92 8.12 -16.30
N SER A 68 2.18 8.41 -15.24
CA SER A 68 1.42 7.41 -14.49
C SER A 68 0.00 7.94 -14.34
N LEU A 69 -0.93 7.23 -14.97
CA LEU A 69 -2.37 7.26 -14.82
C LEU A 69 -2.81 6.99 -13.37
N SER A 70 -2.38 7.81 -12.43
CA SER A 70 -2.89 7.86 -11.06
C SER A 70 -3.49 9.24 -10.80
N ASP A 71 -4.30 9.73 -11.73
CA ASP A 71 -5.17 10.90 -11.55
C ASP A 71 -6.44 10.54 -10.72
N ASN A 72 -6.28 9.51 -9.88
CA ASN A 72 -7.24 9.07 -8.86
C ASN A 72 -6.92 9.70 -7.50
N SER A 73 -6.16 10.80 -7.48
CA SER A 73 -6.09 11.66 -6.30
C SER A 73 -7.43 12.38 -6.14
N PHE A 74 -8.41 11.67 -5.56
CA PHE A 74 -9.68 12.24 -5.10
C PHE A 74 -9.48 13.32 -4.01
N GLY A 75 -8.24 13.54 -3.57
CA GLY A 75 -7.83 14.54 -2.58
C GLY A 75 -7.63 15.96 -3.12
N SER A 76 -7.73 16.20 -4.43
CA SER A 76 -7.62 17.56 -4.95
C SER A 76 -8.82 18.39 -4.51
N LYS A 77 -8.59 19.31 -3.57
CA LYS A 77 -9.54 20.34 -3.11
C LYS A 77 -10.20 21.11 -4.27
N GLU A 78 -9.58 21.06 -5.44
CA GLU A 78 -9.96 21.69 -6.71
C GLU A 78 -11.06 20.97 -7.50
N ALA A 79 -11.43 19.73 -7.17
CA ALA A 79 -12.51 19.06 -7.89
C ALA A 79 -13.83 19.85 -7.72
N THR A 80 -14.44 20.29 -8.81
CA THR A 80 -15.72 21.02 -8.77
C THR A 80 -16.86 20.07 -8.41
N ALA A 81 -17.92 20.59 -7.78
CA ALA A 81 -19.08 19.77 -7.39
C ALA A 81 -19.75 19.11 -8.61
N THR A 82 -19.69 19.74 -9.79
CA THR A 82 -20.17 19.19 -11.06
C THR A 82 -19.36 17.98 -11.50
N GLU A 83 -18.03 18.05 -11.40
CA GLU A 83 -17.15 16.92 -11.72
C GLU A 83 -17.36 15.74 -10.77
N LEU A 84 -17.53 16.01 -9.48
CA LEU A 84 -17.85 14.97 -8.49
C LEU A 84 -19.19 14.30 -8.78
N LYS A 85 -20.24 15.07 -9.14
CA LYS A 85 -21.53 14.49 -9.56
C LYS A 85 -21.39 13.65 -10.83
N ARG A 86 -20.59 14.08 -11.81
CA ARG A 86 -20.31 13.32 -13.03
C ARG A 86 -19.64 11.98 -12.70
N ARG A 87 -18.61 12.00 -11.86
CA ARG A 87 -17.93 10.78 -11.40
C ARG A 87 -18.88 9.86 -10.62
N CYS A 88 -19.72 10.41 -9.73
CA CYS A 88 -20.76 9.64 -9.04
C CYS A 88 -21.72 8.98 -10.05
N LYS A 89 -22.17 9.71 -11.08
CA LYS A 89 -23.04 9.18 -12.14
C LYS A 89 -22.39 8.00 -12.86
N SER A 90 -21.13 8.17 -13.30
CA SER A 90 -20.38 7.12 -13.99
C SER A 90 -20.14 5.89 -13.10
N ALA A 91 -20.03 6.09 -11.79
CA ALA A 91 -19.89 5.03 -10.80
C ALA A 91 -21.24 4.42 -10.33
N GLY A 92 -22.38 4.88 -10.86
CA GLY A 92 -23.71 4.43 -10.41
C GLY A 92 -24.10 4.88 -9.00
N LEU A 93 -23.42 5.88 -8.45
CA LEU A 93 -23.65 6.42 -7.10
C LEU A 93 -24.66 7.58 -7.12
N PRO A 94 -25.43 7.78 -6.04
CA PRO A 94 -26.34 8.92 -5.95
C PRO A 94 -25.59 10.26 -5.96
N GLN A 95 -26.11 11.22 -6.73
CA GLN A 95 -25.52 12.55 -6.97
C GLN A 95 -26.02 13.65 -6.02
N THR A 96 -26.84 13.28 -5.04
CA THR A 96 -27.40 14.19 -4.02
C THR A 96 -26.36 14.48 -2.93
N GLY A 97 -26.50 15.60 -2.21
CA GLY A 97 -25.67 15.93 -1.05
C GLY A 97 -24.62 17.02 -1.30
N GLN A 98 -23.90 17.38 -0.24
CA GLN A 98 -22.81 18.35 -0.30
C GLN A 98 -21.56 17.79 -0.99
N LYS A 99 -20.63 18.67 -1.36
CA LYS A 99 -19.37 18.31 -2.02
C LYS A 99 -18.62 17.20 -1.27
N GLU A 100 -18.55 17.33 0.06
CA GLU A 100 -17.85 16.39 0.94
C GLU A 100 -18.48 15.00 0.92
N GLU A 101 -19.82 14.91 0.90
CA GLU A 101 -20.51 13.63 0.78
C GLU A 101 -20.26 12.94 -0.55
N LEU A 102 -20.19 13.70 -1.65
CA LEU A 102 -19.89 13.15 -2.97
C LEU A 102 -18.46 12.59 -3.03
N VAL A 103 -17.48 13.34 -2.48
CA VAL A 103 -16.11 12.84 -2.33
C VAL A 103 -16.09 11.57 -1.50
N HIS A 104 -16.81 11.56 -0.37
CA HIS A 104 -16.85 10.41 0.51
C HIS A 104 -17.44 9.16 -0.16
N ARG A 105 -18.53 9.30 -0.94
CA ARG A 105 -19.13 8.19 -1.69
C ARG A 105 -18.17 7.63 -2.74
N LEU A 106 -17.53 8.51 -3.51
CA LEU A 106 -16.55 8.12 -4.51
C LEU A 106 -15.37 7.41 -3.86
N LEU A 107 -14.88 7.95 -2.74
CA LEU A 107 -13.77 7.40 -1.99
C LEU A 107 -14.07 6.00 -1.44
N ILE A 108 -15.26 5.78 -0.88
CA ILE A 108 -15.71 4.44 -0.45
C ILE A 108 -15.70 3.48 -1.64
N LYS A 109 -16.28 3.90 -2.77
CA LYS A 109 -16.43 3.03 -3.94
C LYS A 109 -15.10 2.66 -4.56
N THR A 110 -14.18 3.61 -4.70
CA THR A 110 -12.85 3.33 -5.26
C THR A 110 -12.02 2.46 -4.33
N SER A 111 -12.16 2.66 -3.01
CA SER A 111 -11.45 1.88 -2.01
C SER A 111 -11.99 0.46 -1.80
N GLU A 112 -13.06 0.05 -2.49
CA GLU A 112 -13.47 -1.37 -2.58
C GLU A 112 -12.52 -2.18 -3.48
N ALA A 113 -11.86 -1.54 -4.45
CA ALA A 113 -11.05 -2.21 -5.47
C ALA A 113 -9.54 -2.00 -5.31
N TRP A 114 -9.10 -1.33 -4.24
CA TRP A 114 -7.69 -1.01 -4.05
C TRP A 114 -6.88 -2.23 -3.68
N SER A 115 -5.79 -2.42 -4.43
CA SER A 115 -4.73 -3.38 -4.14
C SER A 115 -3.92 -2.97 -2.91
N ASP A 116 -3.23 -3.92 -2.28
CA ASP A 116 -2.34 -3.65 -1.14
C ASP A 116 -1.30 -2.57 -1.44
N LYS A 117 -0.86 -2.48 -2.70
CA LYS A 117 0.11 -1.46 -3.14
C LYS A 117 -0.48 -0.05 -3.08
N GLU A 118 -1.72 0.11 -3.50
CA GLU A 118 -2.41 1.41 -3.50
C GLU A 118 -2.69 1.87 -2.08
N TRP A 119 -3.14 0.96 -1.20
CA TRP A 119 -3.29 1.26 0.22
C TRP A 119 -1.99 1.70 0.90
N ASN A 120 -0.87 1.11 0.51
CA ASN A 120 0.44 1.49 1.02
C ASN A 120 0.96 2.83 0.47
N ALA A 121 0.46 3.29 -0.68
CA ALA A 121 0.83 4.60 -1.25
C ALA A 121 0.20 5.78 -0.49
N ILE A 122 -0.92 5.55 0.19
CA ILE A 122 -1.72 6.57 0.87
C ILE A 122 -1.11 6.97 2.21
N THR A 123 -1.31 8.21 2.64
CA THR A 123 -0.79 8.70 3.91
C THR A 123 -1.52 8.07 5.11
N SER A 124 -0.87 8.01 6.28
CA SER A 124 -1.51 7.47 7.49
C SER A 124 -2.74 8.27 7.93
N GLU A 125 -2.79 9.57 7.66
CA GLU A 125 -3.93 10.43 7.97
C GLU A 125 -5.14 10.09 7.09
N GLU A 126 -4.93 9.90 5.80
CA GLU A 126 -5.98 9.48 4.86
C GLU A 126 -6.49 8.08 5.22
N LEU A 127 -5.61 7.14 5.55
CA LEU A 127 -6.02 5.82 6.02
C LEU A 127 -6.92 5.89 7.26
N ARG A 128 -6.61 6.80 8.21
CA ARG A 128 -7.48 7.04 9.37
C ARG A 128 -8.84 7.62 8.96
N LYS A 129 -8.89 8.54 8.00
CA LYS A 129 -10.16 9.05 7.44
C LYS A 129 -10.99 7.92 6.83
N HIS A 130 -10.37 7.03 6.06
CA HIS A 130 -11.03 5.84 5.51
C HIS A 130 -11.52 4.87 6.61
N ALA A 131 -10.77 4.72 7.70
CA ALA A 131 -11.17 3.87 8.82
C ALA A 131 -12.39 4.47 9.54
N VAL A 132 -12.38 5.77 9.86
CA VAL A 132 -13.51 6.48 10.48
C VAL A 132 -14.76 6.43 9.59
N ALA A 133 -14.59 6.65 8.29
CA ALA A 133 -15.66 6.57 7.28
C ALA A 133 -16.39 5.21 7.29
N ARG A 134 -15.68 4.16 7.67
CA ARG A 134 -16.19 2.77 7.73
C ARG A 134 -16.50 2.32 9.16
N SER A 135 -16.46 3.24 10.13
CA SER A 135 -16.65 2.96 11.56
C SER A 135 -15.69 1.90 12.11
N LEU A 136 -14.45 1.89 11.62
CA LEU A 136 -13.37 1.01 12.07
C LEU A 136 -12.48 1.72 13.10
N SER A 137 -11.84 0.97 13.99
CA SER A 137 -10.82 1.54 14.91
C SER A 137 -9.68 2.17 14.11
N THR A 138 -9.19 3.32 14.59
CA THR A 138 -8.06 4.06 14.00
C THR A 138 -6.73 3.79 14.71
N ASP A 139 -6.70 2.98 15.76
CA ASP A 139 -5.50 2.76 16.57
C ASP A 139 -4.46 1.92 15.82
N GLY A 140 -3.18 2.04 16.18
CA GLY A 140 -2.11 1.20 15.64
C GLY A 140 -1.30 1.80 14.50
N LEU A 141 -0.45 0.96 13.89
CA LEU A 141 0.48 1.36 12.84
C LEU A 141 -0.22 1.41 11.48
N LYS A 142 0.45 2.04 10.50
CA LYS A 142 -0.05 2.14 9.11
C LYS A 142 -0.42 0.77 8.54
N ALA A 143 0.40 -0.25 8.77
CA ALA A 143 0.15 -1.61 8.29
C ALA A 143 -1.14 -2.21 8.88
N ASP A 144 -1.46 -1.91 10.14
CA ASP A 144 -2.66 -2.43 10.80
C ASP A 144 -3.93 -1.75 10.30
N LEU A 145 -3.84 -0.46 9.94
CA LEU A 145 -4.92 0.27 9.29
C LEU A 145 -5.20 -0.31 7.91
N VAL A 146 -4.16 -0.55 7.10
CA VAL A 146 -4.30 -1.17 5.78
C VAL A 146 -4.95 -2.55 5.88
N LYS A 147 -4.45 -3.43 6.76
CA LYS A 147 -5.05 -4.75 6.97
C LYS A 147 -6.54 -4.68 7.33
N ARG A 148 -6.93 -3.78 8.23
CA ARG A 148 -8.34 -3.56 8.59
C ARG A 148 -9.17 -3.04 7.42
N LEU A 149 -8.63 -2.10 6.65
CA LEU A 149 -9.34 -1.52 5.51
C LEU A 149 -9.52 -2.54 4.37
N VAL A 150 -8.54 -3.38 4.11
CA VAL A 150 -8.62 -4.49 3.15
C VAL A 150 -9.62 -5.53 3.62
N ALA A 151 -9.55 -5.96 4.89
CA ALA A 151 -10.52 -6.90 5.45
C ALA A 151 -11.96 -6.35 5.42
N ALA A 152 -12.14 -5.06 5.73
CA ALA A 152 -13.44 -4.41 5.70
C ALA A 152 -13.97 -4.19 4.27
N ALA A 153 -13.09 -4.02 3.27
CA ALA A 153 -13.50 -3.88 1.87
C ALA A 153 -14.24 -5.13 1.38
N GLY A 154 -13.84 -6.33 1.82
CA GLY A 154 -14.56 -7.58 1.51
C GLY A 154 -15.92 -7.71 2.21
N LEU A 155 -16.13 -6.99 3.31
CA LEU A 155 -17.35 -7.07 4.14
C LEU A 155 -18.40 -5.99 3.79
N LEU A 156 -18.04 -4.99 2.98
CA LEU A 156 -18.98 -4.00 2.48
C LEU A 156 -19.87 -4.65 1.41
N LEU A 157 -21.07 -5.04 1.86
CA LEU A 157 -22.16 -5.34 0.95
C LEU A 157 -22.53 -4.07 0.20
N PRO A 158 -22.72 -4.15 -1.13
CA PRO A 158 -23.25 -3.03 -1.90
C PRO A 158 -24.57 -2.57 -1.25
N ARG A 159 -24.66 -1.29 -0.87
CA ARG A 159 -25.87 -0.74 -0.20
C ARG A 159 -27.12 -0.90 -1.06
N ASP A 160 -26.93 -0.94 -2.36
CA ASP A 160 -27.88 -1.15 -3.45
C ASP A 160 -28.17 -2.63 -3.74
N MET A 161 -27.54 -3.57 -3.02
CA MET A 161 -27.84 -4.99 -3.14
C MET A 161 -29.34 -5.23 -2.91
N THR A 162 -29.99 -5.86 -3.88
CA THR A 162 -31.42 -6.13 -3.80
C THR A 162 -31.69 -7.21 -2.75
N LEU A 163 -32.90 -7.22 -2.17
CA LEU A 163 -33.30 -8.26 -1.20
C LEU A 163 -33.14 -9.67 -1.79
N ALA A 164 -33.40 -9.82 -3.09
CA ALA A 164 -33.20 -11.08 -3.81
C ALA A 164 -31.73 -11.51 -3.82
N ALA A 165 -30.80 -10.56 -4.05
CA ALA A 165 -29.37 -10.83 -4.03
C ALA A 165 -28.88 -11.18 -2.61
N MET A 166 -29.31 -10.44 -1.58
CA MET A 166 -28.97 -10.76 -0.17
C MET A 166 -29.44 -12.17 0.22
N ARG A 167 -30.67 -12.54 -0.16
CA ARG A 167 -31.22 -13.88 0.09
C ARG A 167 -30.46 -14.97 -0.66
N LYS A 168 -30.07 -14.72 -1.91
CA LYS A 168 -29.23 -15.65 -2.68
C LYS A 168 -27.89 -15.89 -1.98
N GLU A 169 -27.29 -14.84 -1.42
CA GLU A 169 -26.03 -14.94 -0.70
C GLU A 169 -26.17 -15.72 0.61
N LEU A 170 -27.18 -15.41 1.43
CA LEU A 170 -27.49 -16.20 2.63
C LEU A 170 -27.71 -17.69 2.29
N LYS A 171 -28.40 -17.96 1.19
CA LYS A 171 -28.62 -19.33 0.72
C LYS A 171 -27.33 -20.03 0.30
N SER A 172 -26.36 -19.34 -0.31
CA SER A 172 -25.04 -19.93 -0.61
C SER A 172 -24.25 -20.29 0.65
N TYR A 173 -24.51 -19.61 1.78
CA TYR A 173 -23.94 -19.95 3.08
C TYR A 173 -24.75 -21.01 3.85
N GLY A 174 -25.78 -21.60 3.24
CA GLY A 174 -26.67 -22.57 3.91
C GLY A 174 -27.55 -21.95 5.01
N LEU A 175 -27.67 -20.62 5.06
CA LEU A 175 -28.46 -19.94 6.06
C LEU A 175 -29.92 -19.80 5.60
N PRO A 176 -30.90 -20.15 6.46
CA PRO A 176 -32.31 -20.09 6.08
C PRO A 176 -32.81 -18.64 6.00
N CYS A 177 -33.40 -18.26 4.85
CA CYS A 177 -34.13 -17.00 4.68
C CYS A 177 -35.60 -17.19 5.06
N LYS A 178 -35.91 -17.35 6.35
CA LYS A 178 -37.30 -17.50 6.83
C LYS A 178 -37.97 -16.14 7.04
N GLY A 179 -38.86 -15.74 6.14
CA GLY A 179 -39.74 -14.58 6.30
C GLY A 179 -40.37 -14.08 4.99
N THR A 180 -41.66 -13.77 5.01
CA THR A 180 -42.30 -12.99 3.93
C THR A 180 -41.89 -11.52 4.09
N VAL A 181 -41.44 -10.89 3.00
CA VAL A 181 -40.77 -9.56 2.87
C VAL A 181 -41.52 -8.37 3.52
N LYS A 182 -42.69 -8.59 4.13
CA LYS A 182 -43.51 -7.51 4.67
C LYS A 182 -42.93 -6.84 5.93
N ARG A 183 -41.89 -7.38 6.57
CA ARG A 183 -41.28 -6.72 7.74
C ARG A 183 -39.88 -7.20 8.17
N GLU A 184 -39.16 -7.95 7.35
CA GLU A 184 -37.73 -8.09 7.60
C GLU A 184 -37.10 -6.77 7.19
N ASP A 185 -36.70 -5.96 8.18
CA ASP A 185 -36.00 -4.71 7.91
C ASP A 185 -34.81 -5.05 7.03
N ARG A 186 -34.72 -4.38 5.86
CA ARG A 186 -33.62 -4.55 4.90
C ARG A 186 -32.25 -4.55 5.61
N GLU A 187 -32.16 -3.80 6.70
CA GLU A 187 -31.02 -3.71 7.59
C GLU A 187 -30.71 -5.01 8.35
N GLU A 188 -31.72 -5.76 8.81
CA GLU A 188 -31.53 -7.07 9.44
C GLU A 188 -30.94 -8.08 8.46
N LEU A 189 -31.47 -8.13 7.23
CA LEU A 189 -30.91 -8.95 6.15
C LEU A 189 -29.46 -8.57 5.86
N HIS A 190 -29.16 -7.27 5.82
CA HIS A 190 -27.81 -6.76 5.62
C HIS A 190 -26.86 -7.16 6.75
N ASN A 191 -27.32 -7.10 8.00
CA ASN A 191 -26.56 -7.52 9.18
C ASN A 191 -26.31 -9.03 9.18
N ARG A 192 -27.30 -9.83 8.80
CA ARG A 192 -27.15 -11.30 8.69
C ARG A 192 -26.15 -11.69 7.62
N VAL A 193 -26.19 -11.05 6.44
CA VAL A 193 -25.20 -11.31 5.38
C VAL A 193 -23.80 -10.88 5.85
N ARG A 194 -23.68 -9.74 6.53
CA ARG A 194 -22.39 -9.28 7.09
C ARG A 194 -21.84 -10.28 8.11
N GLN A 195 -22.67 -10.78 9.02
CA GLN A 195 -22.28 -11.81 10.00
C GLN A 195 -21.93 -13.14 9.33
N ALA A 196 -22.61 -13.51 8.24
CA ALA A 196 -22.29 -14.71 7.48
C ALA A 196 -20.89 -14.60 6.84
N ARG A 197 -20.59 -13.46 6.21
CA ARG A 197 -19.27 -13.20 5.61
C ARG A 197 -18.15 -13.19 6.64
N SER A 198 -18.37 -12.64 7.84
CA SER A 198 -17.34 -12.60 8.88
C SER A 198 -17.02 -13.96 9.50
N LYS A 199 -17.89 -14.96 9.32
CA LYS A 199 -17.70 -16.33 9.83
C LYS A 199 -17.00 -17.25 8.82
N LEU A 200 -16.72 -16.78 7.61
CA LEU A 200 -15.96 -17.54 6.63
C LEU A 200 -14.47 -17.56 7.05
N PRO A 201 -13.83 -18.74 7.03
CA PRO A 201 -12.41 -18.89 7.34
C PRO A 201 -11.49 -18.23 6.30
#